data_AF-A0A2U3GSU5-F1
#
_entry.id   AF-A0A2U3GSU5-F1
#
_cell.length_a   1.000
_cell.length_b   1.000
_cell.length_c   1.000
_cell.angle_alpha   90.00
_cell.angle_beta   90.00
_cell.angle_gamma   90.00
#
_symmetry.space_group_name_H-M   'P 1'
#
loop_
_entity.id
_entity.type
_entity.pdbx_description
1 polymer ?
#
loop_
_entity_poly.entity_id
_entity_poly.type
_entity_poly.pdbx_seq_one_letter_code
_entity_poly.pdbx_strand_id
1 'polypeptide(L)'
;MISTNGSERTAAISLTKVQERAPDLVSLYKAAGVSVRRHGLEDVRAAVYLVLDRSGSMRPYYRNGTMQHLAEQVLSLSAHLDDDGTVPVVFFSTDVDGSTDLTLGGHRGRINKLHESLGHMGRTNYHWAMDAVIDHYLASGSRCPALVVFQTDGGPTSRFAAERYLCKAAGLPLFWQFIGFGDPDDNEFAFLRKLDTLAVPARRVVDNAGFFHAGRTPQAIPDHRLFDQLLQEFPDWLTAARTAGIVR
;
A
#
# COMPACT_ATOMS: atom_id res chain seq x y z
N MET A 1 -45.07 1.25 8.75
CA MET A 1 -43.95 0.45 8.21
C MET A 1 -42.78 1.40 8.07
N ILE A 2 -41.73 1.18 8.86
CA ILE A 2 -40.53 2.01 8.86
C ILE A 2 -39.76 1.66 7.58
N SER A 3 -39.74 2.57 6.61
CA SER A 3 -38.81 2.50 5.47
C SER A 3 -37.41 2.70 6.01
N THR A 4 -36.66 1.61 6.14
CA THR A 4 -35.21 1.67 6.30
C THR A 4 -34.62 2.07 4.97
N ASN A 5 -34.33 3.37 4.80
CA ASN A 5 -33.38 3.84 3.79
C ASN A 5 -32.01 3.24 4.13
N GLY A 6 -31.68 2.10 3.51
CA GLY A 6 -30.30 1.64 3.46
C GLY A 6 -29.52 2.64 2.63
N SER A 7 -28.72 3.48 3.30
CA SER A 7 -27.67 4.25 2.64
C SER A 7 -26.89 3.28 1.74
N GLU A 8 -26.87 3.51 0.42
CA GLU A 8 -26.04 2.75 -0.50
C GLU A 8 -24.58 2.92 -0.03
N ARG A 9 -24.04 1.89 0.62
CA ARG A 9 -22.63 1.84 1.02
C ARG A 9 -21.81 1.86 -0.25
N THR A 10 -21.18 2.99 -0.51
CA THR A 10 -20.64 3.34 -1.83
C THR A 10 -19.16 3.64 -1.73
N ALA A 11 -18.44 3.11 -2.71
CA ALA A 11 -17.03 3.41 -2.96
C ALA A 11 -16.77 4.92 -2.92
N ALA A 12 -15.59 5.31 -2.45
CA ALA A 12 -15.17 6.71 -2.41
C ALA A 12 -15.27 7.40 -3.80
N ILE A 13 -15.01 6.66 -4.88
CA ILE A 13 -15.15 7.10 -6.26
C ILE A 13 -16.14 6.20 -6.99
N SER A 14 -17.15 6.78 -7.65
CA SER A 14 -18.17 5.99 -8.35
C SER A 14 -17.60 5.21 -9.54
N LEU A 15 -18.20 4.04 -9.82
CA LEU A 15 -17.85 3.23 -10.99
C LEU A 15 -17.95 4.03 -12.30
N THR A 16 -18.96 4.89 -12.43
CA THR A 16 -19.13 5.76 -13.60
C THR A 16 -17.93 6.66 -13.82
N LYS A 17 -17.42 7.31 -12.76
CA LYS A 17 -16.22 8.17 -12.85
C LYS A 17 -14.98 7.36 -13.25
N VAL A 18 -14.85 6.12 -12.77
CA VAL A 18 -13.77 5.20 -13.20
C VAL A 18 -13.92 4.82 -14.67
N GLN A 19 -15.13 4.49 -15.14
CA GLN A 19 -15.38 4.18 -16.55
C GLN A 19 -15.04 5.34 -17.48
N GLU A 20 -15.33 6.57 -17.06
CA GLU A 20 -15.02 7.78 -17.84
C GLU A 20 -13.53 8.10 -17.90
N ARG A 21 -12.82 7.98 -16.77
CA ARG A 21 -11.41 8.42 -16.66
C ARG A 21 -10.39 7.32 -16.90
N ALA A 22 -10.70 6.10 -16.49
CA ALA A 22 -9.78 4.95 -16.51
C ALA A 22 -10.55 3.66 -16.86
N PRO A 23 -11.15 3.56 -18.07
CA PRO A 23 -11.98 2.40 -18.46
C PRO A 23 -11.24 1.06 -18.41
N ASP A 24 -9.91 1.07 -18.57
CA ASP A 24 -9.02 -0.08 -18.46
C ASP A 24 -8.87 -0.61 -17.03
N LEU A 25 -9.18 0.20 -16.00
CA LEU A 25 -9.12 -0.22 -14.60
C LEU A 25 -10.45 -0.77 -14.08
N VAL A 26 -11.51 -0.81 -14.90
CA VAL A 26 -12.87 -1.21 -14.46
C VAL A 26 -12.92 -2.63 -13.89
N SER A 27 -12.17 -3.58 -14.46
CA SER A 27 -12.08 -4.96 -13.95
C SER A 27 -11.42 -5.00 -12.57
N LEU A 28 -10.28 -4.33 -12.42
CA LEU A 28 -9.53 -4.20 -11.16
C LEU A 28 -10.38 -3.51 -10.09
N TYR A 29 -11.05 -2.41 -10.44
CA TYR A 29 -11.95 -1.68 -9.55
C TYR A 29 -13.07 -2.58 -9.03
N LYS A 30 -13.69 -3.40 -9.89
CA LYS A 30 -14.74 -4.34 -9.47
C LYS A 30 -14.18 -5.43 -8.55
N ALA A 31 -13.01 -5.98 -8.86
CA ALA A 31 -12.36 -7.00 -8.03
C ALA A 31 -11.95 -6.44 -6.65
N ALA A 32 -11.42 -5.21 -6.60
CA ALA A 32 -11.12 -4.51 -5.35
C ALA A 32 -12.39 -4.30 -4.52
N GLY A 33 -13.48 -3.85 -5.14
CA GLY A 33 -14.75 -3.61 -4.45
C GLY A 33 -15.35 -4.87 -3.80
N VAL A 34 -15.16 -6.05 -4.40
CA VAL A 34 -15.54 -7.33 -3.78
C VAL A 34 -14.76 -7.58 -2.49
N SER A 35 -13.46 -7.32 -2.50
CA SER A 35 -12.58 -7.55 -1.34
C SER A 35 -12.85 -6.50 -0.24
N VAL A 36 -13.00 -5.23 -0.61
CA VAL A 36 -13.40 -4.14 0.31
C VAL A 36 -14.70 -4.50 1.05
N ARG A 37 -15.72 -5.00 0.33
CA ARG A 37 -16.97 -5.47 0.93
C ARG A 37 -16.76 -6.65 1.87
N ARG A 38 -15.96 -7.63 1.45
CA ARG A 38 -15.66 -8.82 2.26
C ARG A 38 -15.00 -8.46 3.59
N HIS A 39 -14.12 -7.46 3.58
CA HIS A 39 -13.44 -6.94 4.77
C HIS A 39 -14.26 -5.88 5.53
N GLY A 40 -15.48 -5.57 5.12
CA GLY A 40 -16.36 -4.63 5.81
C GLY A 40 -15.89 -3.17 5.73
N LEU A 41 -15.15 -2.80 4.68
CA LEU A 41 -14.49 -1.50 4.53
C LEU A 41 -15.25 -0.49 3.64
N GLU A 42 -16.46 -0.81 3.18
CA GLU A 42 -17.24 0.06 2.25
C GLU A 42 -17.51 1.47 2.82
N ASP A 43 -17.65 1.57 4.15
CA ASP A 43 -17.92 2.82 4.87
C ASP A 43 -16.65 3.47 5.45
N VAL A 44 -15.47 2.92 5.16
CA VAL A 44 -14.19 3.45 5.61
C VAL A 44 -13.64 4.42 4.56
N ARG A 45 -13.12 5.56 5.04
CA ARG A 45 -12.28 6.45 4.23
C ARG A 45 -10.86 6.40 4.73
N ALA A 46 -9.93 6.13 3.82
CA ALA A 46 -8.52 6.02 4.11
C ALA A 46 -7.69 6.50 2.93
N ALA A 47 -6.63 7.26 3.21
CA ALA A 47 -5.64 7.57 2.19
C ALA A 47 -4.90 6.29 1.76
N VAL A 48 -4.47 6.21 0.51
CA VAL A 48 -3.69 5.06 0.03
C VAL A 48 -2.35 5.53 -0.53
N TYR A 49 -1.27 4.96 0.01
CA TYR A 49 0.11 5.23 -0.44
C TYR A 49 0.70 3.99 -1.09
N LEU A 50 1.61 4.20 -2.04
CA LEU A 50 2.39 3.13 -2.65
C LEU A 50 3.88 3.42 -2.54
N VAL A 51 4.62 2.48 -1.98
CA VAL A 51 6.07 2.54 -1.88
C VAL A 51 6.67 1.41 -2.71
N LEU A 52 7.53 1.75 -3.65
CA LEU A 52 8.10 0.81 -4.62
C LEU A 52 9.62 0.71 -4.45
N ASP A 53 10.10 -0.51 -4.24
CA ASP A 53 11.52 -0.82 -4.19
C ASP A 53 12.12 -0.75 -5.61
N ARG A 54 13.16 0.08 -5.75
CA ARG A 54 13.91 0.30 -6.99
C ARG A 54 15.38 -0.12 -6.83
N SER A 55 15.66 -1.09 -5.96
CA SER A 55 16.96 -1.75 -5.86
C SER A 55 17.26 -2.57 -7.11
N GLY A 56 18.55 -2.83 -7.38
CA GLY A 56 18.97 -3.49 -8.61
C GLY A 56 18.30 -4.85 -8.89
N SER A 57 17.94 -5.61 -7.85
CA SER A 57 17.26 -6.91 -7.96
C SER A 57 15.82 -6.79 -8.49
N MET A 58 15.18 -5.64 -8.31
CA MET A 58 13.83 -5.34 -8.81
C MET A 58 13.76 -5.11 -10.32
N ARG A 59 14.89 -4.97 -11.01
CA ARG A 59 14.96 -4.64 -12.45
C ARG A 59 14.09 -5.54 -13.35
N PRO A 60 14.03 -6.88 -13.15
CA PRO A 60 13.17 -7.75 -13.96
C PRO A 60 11.68 -7.43 -13.82
N TYR A 61 11.22 -7.03 -12.63
CA TYR A 61 9.81 -6.70 -12.33
C TYR A 61 9.38 -5.36 -12.95
N TYR A 62 10.28 -4.38 -13.05
CA TYR A 62 10.01 -3.17 -13.83
C TYR A 62 9.93 -3.48 -15.32
N ARG A 63 10.91 -4.22 -15.85
CA ARG A 63 11.01 -4.54 -17.28
C ARG A 63 9.81 -5.32 -17.80
N ASN A 64 9.24 -6.24 -17.01
CA ASN A 64 8.08 -7.03 -17.43
C ASN A 64 6.72 -6.38 -17.09
N GLY A 65 6.72 -5.15 -16.56
CA GLY A 65 5.50 -4.41 -16.24
C GLY A 65 4.80 -4.83 -14.95
N THR A 66 5.40 -5.69 -14.13
CA THR A 66 4.84 -6.09 -12.81
C THR A 66 4.59 -4.88 -11.93
N MET A 67 5.57 -3.96 -11.86
CA MET A 67 5.47 -2.78 -10.99
C MET A 67 4.38 -1.81 -11.43
N GLN A 68 4.21 -1.65 -12.75
CA GLN A 68 3.12 -0.86 -13.31
C GLN A 68 1.76 -1.49 -12.98
N HIS A 69 1.64 -2.81 -13.12
CA HIS A 69 0.40 -3.52 -12.82
C HIS A 69 0.02 -3.46 -11.33
N LEU A 70 0.99 -3.63 -10.43
CA LEU A 70 0.77 -3.45 -8.98
C LEU A 70 0.23 -2.05 -8.67
N ALA A 71 0.80 -1.02 -9.29
CA ALA A 71 0.35 0.35 -9.07
C ALA A 71 -1.09 0.59 -9.57
N GLU A 72 -1.48 -0.04 -10.68
CA GLU A 72 -2.85 -0.01 -11.20
C GLU A 72 -3.83 -0.76 -10.29
N GLN A 73 -3.40 -1.88 -9.70
CA GLN A 73 -4.17 -2.60 -8.69
C GLN A 73 -4.38 -1.71 -7.45
N VAL A 74 -3.32 -1.09 -6.92
CA VAL A 74 -3.39 -0.20 -5.75
C VAL A 74 -4.25 1.03 -6.02
N LEU A 75 -4.15 1.65 -7.20
CA LEU A 75 -5.03 2.76 -7.61
C LEU A 75 -6.49 2.33 -7.72
N SER A 76 -6.75 1.11 -8.19
CA SER A 76 -8.11 0.57 -8.27
C SER A 76 -8.70 0.27 -6.89
N LEU A 77 -7.87 -0.15 -5.94
CA LEU A 77 -8.23 -0.29 -4.53
C LEU A 77 -8.48 1.07 -3.88
N SER A 78 -7.61 2.06 -4.12
CA SER A 78 -7.75 3.39 -3.54
C SER A 78 -9.05 4.06 -3.95
N ALA A 79 -9.56 3.83 -5.16
CA ALA A 79 -10.85 4.35 -5.60
C ALA A 79 -12.05 3.93 -4.71
N HIS A 80 -11.91 2.91 -3.85
CA HIS A 80 -12.92 2.55 -2.85
C HIS A 80 -12.71 3.22 -1.48
N LEU A 81 -11.48 3.55 -1.12
CA LEU A 81 -11.09 4.03 0.21
C LEU A 81 -10.79 5.54 0.25
N ASP A 82 -10.18 6.07 -0.81
CA ASP A 82 -9.68 7.43 -0.96
C ASP A 82 -10.56 8.24 -1.91
N ASP A 83 -10.96 9.44 -1.50
CA ASP A 83 -11.96 10.26 -2.19
C ASP A 83 -11.38 11.28 -3.18
N ASP A 84 -10.06 11.49 -3.17
CA ASP A 84 -9.38 12.40 -4.09
C ASP A 84 -8.97 11.73 -5.43
N GLY A 85 -8.85 10.40 -5.44
CA GLY A 85 -8.47 9.60 -6.62
C GLY A 85 -6.99 9.68 -6.97
N THR A 86 -6.16 9.97 -5.99
CA THR A 86 -4.71 10.07 -6.08
C THR A 86 -4.07 9.03 -5.16
N VAL A 87 -2.99 8.40 -5.63
CA VAL A 87 -2.12 7.56 -4.81
C VAL A 87 -0.73 8.19 -4.85
N PRO A 88 -0.24 8.78 -3.74
CA PRO A 88 1.15 9.19 -3.64
C PRO A 88 2.07 7.97 -3.74
N VAL A 89 2.98 8.00 -4.70
CA VAL A 89 3.95 6.94 -4.97
C VAL A 89 5.36 7.40 -4.60
N VAL A 90 6.07 6.61 -3.82
CA VAL A 90 7.49 6.84 -3.46
C VAL A 90 8.34 5.71 -4.02
N PHE A 91 9.38 6.06 -4.77
CA PHE A 91 10.42 5.15 -5.23
C PHE A 91 11.62 5.25 -4.31
N PHE A 92 12.16 4.12 -3.89
CA PHE A 92 13.32 4.11 -3.01
C PHE A 92 14.33 3.04 -3.39
N SER A 93 15.59 3.32 -3.08
CA SER A 93 16.66 2.35 -3.15
C SER A 93 17.65 2.58 -1.99
N THR A 94 18.81 3.19 -2.26
CA THR A 94 19.75 3.62 -1.23
C THR A 94 19.20 4.81 -0.42
N ASP A 95 18.43 5.65 -1.09
CA ASP A 95 17.70 6.83 -0.59
C ASP A 95 16.32 6.89 -1.28
N VAL A 96 15.62 8.01 -1.14
CA VAL A 96 14.40 8.28 -1.93
C VAL A 96 14.83 8.69 -3.33
N ASP A 97 14.54 7.85 -4.32
CA ASP A 97 14.89 8.12 -5.71
C ASP A 97 13.98 9.20 -6.31
N GLY A 98 12.71 9.19 -5.94
CA GLY A 98 11.72 10.17 -6.39
C GLY A 98 10.30 9.83 -5.95
N SER A 99 9.38 10.77 -6.13
CA SER A 99 7.97 10.61 -5.81
C SER A 99 7.06 11.14 -6.93
N THR A 100 5.83 10.63 -6.98
CA THR A 100 4.82 11.11 -7.91
C THR A 100 3.41 10.76 -7.47
N ASP A 101 2.44 11.52 -7.94
CA ASP A 101 1.03 11.19 -7.77
C ASP A 101 0.54 10.33 -8.94
N LEU A 102 -0.02 9.17 -8.61
CA LEU A 102 -0.69 8.31 -9.56
C LEU A 102 -2.20 8.56 -9.47
N THR A 103 -2.81 9.01 -10.56
CA THR A 103 -4.21 9.44 -10.57
C THR A 103 -5.03 8.66 -11.58
N LEU A 104 -6.36 8.58 -11.37
CA LEU A 104 -7.29 7.99 -12.33
C LEU A 104 -7.22 8.71 -13.68
N GLY A 105 -6.85 7.98 -14.73
CA GLY A 105 -6.66 8.49 -16.10
C GLY A 105 -5.24 8.99 -16.39
N GLY A 106 -4.42 9.20 -15.36
CA GLY A 106 -2.99 9.53 -15.46
C GLY A 106 -2.05 8.35 -15.22
N HIS A 107 -2.60 7.13 -15.08
CA HIS A 107 -1.86 5.97 -14.59
C HIS A 107 -1.02 5.24 -15.63
N ARG A 108 -1.46 5.22 -16.89
CA ARG A 108 -0.88 4.36 -17.95
C ARG A 108 0.60 4.66 -18.17
N GLY A 109 1.44 3.64 -17.94
CA GLY A 109 2.90 3.72 -18.13
C GLY A 109 3.62 4.70 -17.20
N ARG A 110 2.93 5.28 -16.22
CA ARG A 110 3.48 6.32 -15.34
C ARG A 110 4.63 5.80 -14.50
N ILE A 111 4.50 4.59 -13.95
CA ILE A 111 5.52 3.97 -13.09
C ILE A 111 6.78 3.68 -13.87
N ASN A 112 6.64 3.06 -15.04
CA ASN A 112 7.79 2.72 -15.88
C ASN A 112 8.50 3.98 -16.41
N LYS A 113 7.73 4.98 -16.88
CA LYS A 113 8.31 6.25 -17.36
C LYS A 113 9.09 6.97 -16.26
N LEU A 114 8.56 7.01 -15.04
CA LEU A 114 9.27 7.63 -13.92
C LEU A 114 10.50 6.80 -13.56
N HIS A 115 10.35 5.48 -13.39
CA HIS A 115 11.47 4.56 -13.13
C HIS A 115 12.66 4.77 -14.09
N GLU A 116 12.39 4.90 -15.40
CA GLU A 116 13.40 5.16 -16.42
C GLU A 116 14.09 6.52 -16.28
N SER A 117 13.41 7.52 -15.73
CA SER A 117 13.97 8.86 -15.51
C SER A 117 14.77 9.01 -14.20
N LEU A 118 14.64 8.09 -13.24
CA LEU A 118 15.26 8.17 -11.91
C LEU A 118 16.73 7.67 -11.87
N GLY A 119 17.35 7.39 -13.02
CA GLY A 119 18.78 7.08 -13.09
C GLY A 119 19.15 5.73 -12.45
N HIS A 120 20.31 5.69 -11.77
CA HIS A 120 20.91 4.44 -11.28
C HIS A 120 20.16 3.83 -10.09
N MET A 121 19.96 2.51 -10.12
CA MET A 121 19.32 1.73 -9.05
C MET A 121 20.33 1.45 -7.92
N GLY A 122 19.86 1.51 -6.68
CA GLY A 122 20.69 1.40 -5.48
C GLY A 122 20.52 0.10 -4.69
N ARG A 123 20.84 0.19 -3.39
CA ARG A 123 20.57 -0.84 -2.37
C ARG A 123 19.11 -0.71 -1.90
N THR A 124 18.82 -1.25 -0.72
CA THR A 124 17.47 -1.27 -0.14
C THR A 124 17.50 -0.65 1.25
N ASN A 125 16.93 0.55 1.44
CA ASN A 125 16.88 1.28 2.71
C ASN A 125 15.45 1.76 3.02
N TYR A 126 14.65 0.92 3.68
CA TYR A 126 13.23 1.23 3.93
C TYR A 126 13.01 2.53 4.70
N HIS A 127 13.86 2.81 5.69
CA HIS A 127 13.67 3.96 6.59
C HIS A 127 13.54 5.30 5.87
N TRP A 128 14.22 5.49 4.73
CA TRP A 128 14.07 6.71 3.92
C TRP A 128 12.70 6.83 3.27
N ALA A 129 12.19 5.73 2.72
CA ALA A 129 10.85 5.70 2.15
C ALA A 129 9.77 5.85 3.22
N MET A 130 9.98 5.22 4.38
CA MET A 130 9.08 5.34 5.52
C MET A 130 9.03 6.79 6.03
N ASP A 131 10.19 7.45 6.19
CA ASP A 131 10.26 8.86 6.59
C ASP A 131 9.52 9.76 5.59
N ALA A 132 9.75 9.56 4.29
CA ALA A 132 9.08 10.34 3.24
C ALA A 132 7.54 10.20 3.28
N VAL A 133 7.01 8.99 3.50
CA VAL A 133 5.56 8.79 3.66
C VAL A 133 5.04 9.42 4.95
N ILE A 134 5.77 9.29 6.06
CA ILE A 134 5.40 9.91 7.34
C ILE A 134 5.36 11.43 7.21
N ASP A 135 6.39 12.03 6.63
CA ASP A 135 6.49 13.48 6.42
C ASP A 135 5.39 13.98 5.49
N HIS A 136 5.12 13.27 4.38
CA HIS A 136 4.02 13.61 3.47
C HIS A 136 2.67 13.54 4.18
N TYR A 137 2.41 12.48 4.93
CA TYR A 137 1.16 12.32 5.69
C TYR A 137 0.99 13.45 6.72
N LEU A 138 2.02 13.75 7.51
CA LEU A 138 1.97 14.81 8.51
C LEU A 138 1.78 16.19 7.87
N ALA A 139 2.47 16.47 6.76
CA ALA A 139 2.34 17.73 6.02
C ALA A 139 0.96 17.91 5.38
N SER A 140 0.28 16.82 5.00
CA SER A 140 -1.07 16.87 4.43
C SER A 140 -2.11 17.41 5.41
N GLY A 141 -1.86 17.33 6.73
CA GLY A 141 -2.83 17.68 7.76
C GLY A 141 -4.03 16.73 7.84
N SER A 142 -4.03 15.63 7.07
CA SER A 142 -5.09 14.63 7.08
C SER A 142 -5.23 13.99 8.47
N ARG A 143 -6.45 13.58 8.78
CA ARG A 143 -6.79 12.79 9.97
C ARG A 143 -7.36 11.43 9.62
N CYS A 144 -7.54 11.16 8.33
CA CYS A 144 -7.99 9.87 7.86
C CYS A 144 -6.89 8.83 8.12
N PRO A 145 -7.24 7.57 8.44
CA PRO A 145 -6.26 6.49 8.42
C PRO A 145 -5.63 6.39 7.02
N ALA A 146 -4.43 5.85 6.92
CA ALA A 146 -3.77 5.57 5.65
C ALA A 146 -3.32 4.12 5.57
N LEU A 147 -3.58 3.50 4.42
CA LEU A 147 -3.03 2.21 4.01
C LEU A 147 -1.78 2.48 3.17
N VAL A 148 -0.62 2.08 3.67
CA VAL A 148 0.65 2.18 2.96
C VAL A 148 1.02 0.82 2.40
N VAL A 149 0.91 0.66 1.08
CA VAL A 149 1.35 -0.56 0.39
C VAL A 149 2.84 -0.45 0.13
N PHE A 150 3.64 -1.26 0.81
CA PHE A 150 5.10 -1.23 0.74
C PHE A 150 5.63 -2.47 0.03
N GLN A 151 6.01 -2.32 -1.24
CA GLN A 151 6.56 -3.41 -2.05
C GLN A 151 8.09 -3.45 -1.92
N THR A 152 8.63 -4.67 -1.76
CA THR A 152 10.08 -4.97 -1.77
C THR A 152 10.33 -6.42 -2.17
N ASP A 153 11.56 -6.78 -2.55
CA ASP A 153 11.97 -8.15 -2.88
C ASP A 153 12.97 -8.77 -1.89
N GLY A 154 13.30 -8.08 -0.81
CA GLY A 154 14.21 -8.60 0.21
C GLY A 154 14.40 -7.63 1.37
N GLY A 155 15.14 -8.05 2.40
CA GLY A 155 15.34 -7.26 3.61
C GLY A 155 16.13 -5.97 3.36
N PRO A 156 15.92 -4.93 4.18
CA PRO A 156 16.67 -3.70 4.05
C PRO A 156 18.10 -3.89 4.55
N THR A 157 19.00 -3.08 4.02
CA THR A 157 20.40 -2.98 4.47
C THR A 157 20.48 -2.69 5.97
N SER A 158 19.56 -1.86 6.49
CA SER A 158 19.45 -1.58 7.93
C SER A 158 18.11 -2.03 8.51
N ARG A 159 18.08 -3.27 8.99
CA ARG A 159 16.94 -3.88 9.71
C ARG A 159 16.57 -3.09 10.97
N PHE A 160 17.57 -2.60 11.70
CA PHE A 160 17.35 -1.79 12.91
C PHE A 160 16.67 -0.45 12.59
N ALA A 161 17.08 0.23 11.53
CA ALA A 161 16.47 1.51 11.15
C ALA A 161 15.02 1.32 10.71
N ALA A 162 14.74 0.30 9.89
CA ALA A 162 13.38 -0.03 9.46
C ALA A 162 12.46 -0.34 10.65
N GLU A 163 12.89 -1.19 11.58
CA GLU A 163 12.11 -1.51 12.79
C GLU A 163 11.86 -0.27 13.65
N ARG A 164 12.88 0.58 13.85
CA ARG A 164 12.74 1.82 14.62
C ARG A 164 11.70 2.76 14.00
N TYR A 165 11.71 2.91 12.68
CA TYR A 165 10.76 3.77 11.96
C TYR A 165 9.33 3.21 12.00
N LEU A 166 9.18 1.88 11.88
CA LEU A 166 7.87 1.24 12.02
C LEU A 166 7.28 1.45 13.42
N CYS A 167 8.08 1.26 14.46
CA CYS A 167 7.68 1.53 15.86
C CYS A 167 7.34 3.00 16.09
N LYS A 168 8.11 3.94 15.51
CA LYS A 168 7.81 5.38 15.58
C LYS A 168 6.47 5.70 14.90
N ALA A 169 6.20 5.09 13.76
CA ALA A 169 4.96 5.28 13.00
C ALA A 169 3.74 4.65 13.67
N ALA A 170 3.91 3.74 14.65
CA ALA A 170 2.79 3.07 15.31
C ALA A 170 1.89 4.02 16.13
N GLY A 171 2.35 5.24 16.44
CA GLY A 171 1.52 6.29 17.05
C GLY A 171 0.79 7.17 16.02
N LEU A 172 0.93 6.90 14.73
CA LEU A 172 0.30 7.66 13.65
C LEU A 172 -0.82 6.83 12.99
N PRO A 173 -1.78 7.46 12.29
CA PRO A 173 -2.84 6.76 11.54
C PRO A 173 -2.31 6.06 10.27
N LEU A 174 -1.18 5.37 10.34
CA LEU A 174 -0.52 4.70 9.23
C LEU A 174 -0.46 3.19 9.49
N PHE A 175 -1.05 2.42 8.59
CA PHE A 175 -0.90 0.97 8.52
C PHE A 175 0.03 0.59 7.37
N TRP A 176 1.03 -0.23 7.65
CA TRP A 176 2.05 -0.63 6.67
C TRP A 176 1.80 -2.06 6.19
N GLN A 177 1.26 -2.21 4.98
CA GLN A 177 1.09 -3.51 4.34
C GLN A 177 2.31 -3.82 3.46
N PHE A 178 3.21 -4.66 3.94
CA PHE A 178 4.38 -5.11 3.19
C PHE A 178 4.00 -6.23 2.21
N ILE A 179 4.54 -6.15 0.99
CA ILE A 179 4.43 -7.18 -0.05
C ILE A 179 5.83 -7.60 -0.49
N GLY A 180 6.15 -8.89 -0.29
CA GLY A 180 7.41 -9.48 -0.73
C GLY A 180 7.31 -10.11 -2.12
N PHE A 181 8.17 -9.70 -3.06
CA PHE A 181 8.33 -10.34 -4.38
C PHE A 181 9.60 -11.18 -4.41
N GLY A 182 9.57 -12.39 -4.95
CA GLY A 182 10.77 -13.21 -5.05
C GLY A 182 10.56 -14.64 -4.59
N ASP A 183 11.63 -15.27 -4.12
CA ASP A 183 11.62 -16.65 -3.68
C ASP A 183 11.06 -16.77 -2.25
N PRO A 184 9.93 -17.48 -2.02
CA PRO A 184 9.37 -17.63 -0.67
C PRO A 184 10.34 -18.22 0.35
N ASP A 185 11.28 -19.05 -0.13
CA ASP A 185 12.28 -19.74 0.68
C ASP A 185 13.50 -18.85 1.01
N ASP A 186 13.55 -17.62 0.47
CA ASP A 186 14.64 -16.70 0.77
C ASP A 186 14.57 -16.21 2.22
N ASN A 187 15.73 -16.24 2.88
CA ASN A 187 15.87 -15.80 4.27
C ASN A 187 15.64 -14.30 4.42
N GLU A 188 15.74 -13.54 3.34
CA GLU A 188 15.51 -12.09 3.35
C GLU A 188 14.08 -11.72 3.79
N PHE A 189 13.09 -12.59 3.59
CA PHE A 189 11.71 -12.38 4.05
C PHE A 189 11.49 -12.68 5.53
N ALA A 190 12.47 -13.30 6.22
CA ALA A 190 12.37 -13.52 7.67
C ALA A 190 12.28 -12.20 8.43
N PHE A 191 12.91 -11.14 7.91
CA PHE A 191 12.81 -9.81 8.50
C PHE A 191 11.41 -9.19 8.35
N LEU A 192 10.77 -9.32 7.19
CA LEU A 192 9.42 -8.79 6.98
C LEU A 192 8.40 -9.53 7.86
N ARG A 193 8.50 -10.86 7.97
CA ARG A 193 7.71 -11.66 8.93
C ARG A 193 7.92 -11.23 10.39
N LYS A 194 9.11 -10.73 10.73
CA LYS A 194 9.39 -10.18 12.06
C LYS A 194 8.70 -8.83 12.27
N LEU A 195 8.69 -7.95 11.27
CA LEU A 195 8.04 -6.63 11.36
C LEU A 195 6.54 -6.75 11.63
N ASP A 196 5.91 -7.73 10.98
CA ASP A 196 4.53 -8.14 11.13
C ASP A 196 4.19 -8.54 12.58
N THR A 197 5.10 -9.22 13.27
CA THR A 197 4.84 -9.86 14.58
C THR A 197 5.54 -9.18 15.75
N LEU A 198 5.93 -7.91 15.62
CA LEU A 198 6.58 -7.16 16.71
C LEU A 198 5.64 -7.02 17.91
N ALA A 199 6.18 -7.29 19.11
CA ALA A 199 5.40 -7.34 20.35
C ALA A 199 4.65 -6.02 20.68
N VAL A 200 3.38 -6.16 21.04
CA VAL A 200 2.49 -5.08 21.48
C VAL A 200 2.12 -5.32 22.97
N PRO A 201 2.19 -4.32 23.87
CA PRO A 201 2.62 -2.94 23.65
C PRO A 201 4.14 -2.71 23.81
N ALA A 202 4.93 -3.76 24.07
CA ALA A 202 6.33 -3.62 24.51
C ALA A 202 7.26 -2.96 23.47
N ARG A 203 7.00 -3.13 22.17
CA ARG A 203 7.80 -2.52 21.08
C ARG A 203 7.04 -1.41 20.35
N ARG A 204 5.72 -1.49 20.28
CA ARG A 204 4.83 -0.55 19.57
C ARG A 204 3.45 -0.55 20.23
N VAL A 205 2.72 0.57 20.12
CA VAL A 205 1.44 0.77 20.83
C VAL A 205 0.26 -0.02 20.24
N VAL A 206 0.28 -0.26 18.91
CA VAL A 206 -0.66 -1.11 18.18
C VAL A 206 0.10 -1.85 17.10
N ASP A 207 -0.45 -2.96 16.61
CA ASP A 207 0.10 -3.67 15.46
C ASP A 207 -0.19 -2.92 14.16
N ASN A 208 0.76 -2.11 13.71
CA ASN A 208 0.61 -1.25 12.54
C ASN A 208 1.27 -1.82 11.26
N ALA A 209 1.52 -3.13 11.19
CA ALA A 209 2.10 -3.74 10.01
C ALA A 209 1.45 -5.07 9.66
N GLY A 210 1.27 -5.32 8.36
CA GLY A 210 0.92 -6.61 7.80
C GLY A 210 2.01 -7.07 6.84
N PHE A 211 2.20 -8.38 6.64
CA PHE A 211 3.09 -8.91 5.61
C PHE A 211 2.48 -10.11 4.87
N PHE A 212 2.56 -10.08 3.54
CA PHE A 212 2.41 -11.30 2.74
C PHE A 212 3.44 -11.39 1.61
N HIS A 213 3.65 -12.62 1.16
CA HIS A 213 4.59 -12.93 0.09
C HIS A 213 3.84 -13.25 -1.21
N ALA A 214 4.14 -12.52 -2.28
CA ALA A 214 3.49 -12.62 -3.58
C ALA A 214 4.24 -13.50 -4.60
N GLY A 215 5.30 -14.18 -4.17
CA GLY A 215 6.00 -15.15 -5.01
C GLY A 215 6.91 -14.53 -6.06
N ARG A 216 7.51 -15.39 -6.88
CA ARG A 216 8.43 -14.97 -7.97
C ARG A 216 7.68 -14.32 -9.13
N THR A 217 6.40 -14.65 -9.28
CA THR A 217 5.53 -14.21 -10.39
C THR A 217 4.24 -13.59 -9.83
N PRO A 218 4.31 -12.42 -9.18
CA PRO A 218 3.16 -11.78 -8.56
C PRO A 218 2.03 -11.48 -9.56
N GLN A 219 2.34 -11.24 -10.84
CA GLN A 219 1.34 -11.09 -11.92
C GLN A 219 0.46 -12.34 -12.14
N ALA A 220 0.87 -13.51 -11.65
CA ALA A 220 0.07 -14.74 -11.74
C ALA A 220 -0.93 -14.86 -10.58
N ILE A 221 -0.83 -14.02 -9.55
CA ILE A 221 -1.81 -13.98 -8.45
C ILE A 221 -3.11 -13.37 -8.98
N PRO A 222 -4.26 -14.04 -8.83
CA PRO A 222 -5.54 -13.45 -9.18
C PRO A 222 -5.81 -12.16 -8.39
N ASP A 223 -6.32 -11.12 -9.04
CA ASP A 223 -6.53 -9.79 -8.42
C ASP A 223 -7.26 -9.84 -7.08
N HIS A 224 -8.33 -10.64 -6.98
CA HIS A 224 -9.09 -10.78 -5.74
C HIS A 224 -8.25 -11.31 -4.58
N ARG A 225 -7.30 -12.24 -4.83
CA ARG A 225 -6.40 -12.75 -3.79
C ARG A 225 -5.43 -11.68 -3.34
N LEU A 226 -4.88 -10.91 -4.29
CA LEU A 226 -4.00 -9.79 -3.95
C LEU A 226 -4.73 -8.75 -3.09
N PHE A 227 -5.95 -8.38 -3.49
CA PHE A 227 -6.76 -7.41 -2.73
C PHE A 227 -7.16 -7.91 -1.35
N ASP A 228 -7.54 -9.19 -1.21
CA ASP A 228 -7.81 -9.79 0.10
C ASP A 228 -6.55 -9.73 1.00
N GLN A 229 -5.38 -10.08 0.45
CA GLN A 229 -4.12 -10.04 1.21
C GLN A 229 -3.70 -8.61 1.58
N LEU A 230 -3.94 -7.63 0.71
CA LEU A 230 -3.68 -6.21 0.99
C LEU A 230 -4.53 -5.66 2.14
N LEU A 231 -5.73 -6.22 2.34
CA LEU A 231 -6.71 -5.74 3.32
C LEU A 231 -6.82 -6.65 4.54
N GLN A 232 -6.06 -7.74 4.61
CA GLN A 232 -6.28 -8.82 5.57
C GLN A 232 -6.30 -8.32 7.02
N GLU A 233 -5.33 -7.50 7.40
CA GLU A 233 -5.13 -7.04 8.78
C GLU A 233 -5.57 -5.58 9.01
N PHE A 234 -5.89 -4.86 7.93
CA PHE A 234 -6.26 -3.45 7.99
C PHE A 234 -7.53 -3.18 8.85
N PRO A 235 -8.61 -3.98 8.77
CA PRO A 235 -9.78 -3.83 9.66
C PRO A 235 -9.46 -4.01 11.14
N ASP A 236 -8.62 -4.98 11.48
CA ASP A 236 -8.23 -5.27 12.86
C ASP A 236 -7.35 -4.15 13.41
N TRP A 237 -6.39 -3.68 12.61
CA TRP A 237 -5.61 -2.49 12.95
C TRP A 237 -6.50 -1.25 13.14
N LEU A 238 -7.47 -0.99 12.26
CA LEU A 238 -8.39 0.16 12.41
C LEU A 238 -9.11 0.11 13.76
N THR A 239 -9.55 -1.07 14.19
CA THR A 239 -10.22 -1.27 15.48
C THR A 239 -9.27 -0.99 16.65
N ALA A 240 -8.05 -1.55 16.61
CA ALA A 240 -7.03 -1.33 17.63
C ALA A 240 -6.58 0.15 17.69
N ALA A 241 -6.36 0.78 16.55
CA ALA A 241 -5.93 2.17 16.42
C ALA A 241 -7.00 3.15 16.91
N ARG A 242 -8.29 2.88 16.68
CA ARG A 242 -9.40 3.66 17.26
C ARG A 242 -9.45 3.50 18.78
N THR A 243 -9.29 2.28 19.28
CA THR A 243 -9.25 2.01 20.73
C THR A 243 -8.09 2.74 21.41
N ALA A 244 -6.95 2.84 20.74
CA ALA A 244 -5.78 3.57 21.21
C ALA A 244 -5.85 5.10 20.98
N GLY A 245 -6.91 5.62 20.34
CA GLY A 245 -7.08 7.03 20.03
C GLY A 245 -6.16 7.58 18.94
N ILE A 246 -5.53 6.69 18.16
CA ILE A 246 -4.67 7.04 17.02
C ILE A 246 -5.54 7.46 15.83
N VAL A 247 -6.54 6.65 15.50
CA VAL A 247 -7.56 6.96 14.48
C VAL A 247 -8.81 7.48 15.20
N ARG A 248 -9.41 8.55 14.67
CA ARG A 248 -10.61 9.17 15.24
C ARG A 248 -11.90 8.64 14.62
#